data_AF-A0A378K7B9-F1
#
_entry.id   AF-A0A378K7B9-F1
#
_cell.length_a   1.000
_cell.length_b   1.000
_cell.length_c   1.000
_cell.angle_alpha   90.00
_cell.angle_beta   90.00
_cell.angle_gamma   90.00
#
_symmetry.space_group_name_H-M   'P 1'
#
loop_
_entity.id
_entity.type
_entity.pdbx_description
1 polymer ?
#
loop_
_entity_poly.entity_id
_entity_poly.type
_entity_poly.pdbx_seq_one_letter_code
_entity_poly.pdbx_strand_id
1 'polypeptide(L)' 'MESVRVKQNNEALYKAATLLKELNEQIVYVGGRIIGLLITDLIEDDVRPTYDIDVALDLGRIRYCCPLLFTEKTGKLRF' A
#
# COMPACT_ATOMS: atom_id res chain seq x y z
N MET A 1 -9.27 -10.18 16.55
CA MET A 1 -8.18 -11.08 16.12
C MET A 1 -7.85 -10.69 14.69
N GLU A 2 -6.68 -10.09 14.43
CA GLU A 2 -6.28 -9.73 13.07
C GLU A 2 -6.06 -11.00 12.25
N SER A 3 -6.66 -11.09 11.06
CA SER A 3 -6.50 -12.28 10.22
C SER A 3 -5.08 -12.35 9.66
N VAL A 4 -4.55 -13.56 9.45
CA VAL A 4 -3.19 -13.78 8.90
C VAL A 4 -2.98 -13.00 7.58
N ARG A 5 -4.04 -12.86 6.78
CA ARG A 5 -4.04 -12.11 5.51
C ARG A 5 -3.89 -10.61 5.71
N VAL A 6 -4.60 -10.02 6.67
CA VAL A 6 -4.49 -8.59 7.00
C VAL A 6 -3.06 -8.28 7.46
N LYS A 7 -2.47 -9.17 8.27
CA LYS A 7 -1.10 -9.06 8.75
C LYS A 7 -0.05 -9.13 7.63
N GLN A 8 -0.16 -10.11 6.72
CA GLN A 8 0.75 -10.24 5.57
C GLN A 8 0.66 -9.03 4.63
N ASN A 9 -0.54 -8.54 4.37
CA ASN A 9 -0.72 -7.38 3.50
C ASN A 9 -0.17 -6.08 4.17
N ASN A 10 -0.14 -6.01 5.50
CA ASN A 10 0.45 -4.89 6.24
C ASN A 10 1.97 -4.88 6.12
N GLU A 11 2.61 -6.05 6.14
CA GLU A 11 4.07 -6.18 5.99
C GLU A 11 4.57 -5.64 4.65
N ALA A 12 3.85 -5.92 3.55
CA ALA A 12 4.20 -5.38 2.23
C ALA A 12 4.15 -3.84 2.20
N LEU A 13 3.11 -3.25 2.80
CA LEU A 13 2.96 -1.79 2.92
C LEU A 13 4.11 -1.17 3.73
N TYR A 14 4.40 -1.72 4.91
CA TYR A 14 5.49 -1.22 5.75
C TYR A 14 6.85 -1.34 5.07
N LYS A 15 7.06 -2.42 4.32
CA LYS A 15 8.30 -2.61 3.55
C LYS A 15 8.41 -1.61 2.40
N ALA A 16 7.34 -1.34 1.66
CA ALA A 16 7.33 -0.32 0.63
C ALA A 16 7.61 1.07 1.22
N ALA A 17 6.93 1.45 2.30
CA ALA A 17 7.17 2.71 3.00
C ALA A 17 8.62 2.85 3.50
N THR A 18 9.19 1.78 4.04
CA THR A 18 10.60 1.76 4.48
C THR A 18 11.56 1.99 3.31
N LEU A 19 11.27 1.40 2.14
CA LEU A 19 12.12 1.53 0.95
C LEU A 19 12.00 2.89 0.26
N LEU A 20 10.84 3.54 0.34
CA LEU A 20 10.58 4.84 -0.28
C LEU A 20 11.28 6.01 0.43
N LYS A 21 11.62 5.86 1.72
CA LYS A 21 12.41 6.83 2.50
C LYS A 21 11.84 8.26 2.39
N GLU A 22 12.63 9.22 1.91
CA GLU A 22 12.27 10.64 1.78
C GLU A 22 11.11 10.85 0.79
N LEU A 23 10.90 9.93 -0.15
CA LEU A 23 9.78 10.02 -1.10
C LEU A 23 8.42 9.91 -0.38
N ASN A 24 8.38 9.35 0.84
CA ASN A 24 7.17 9.32 1.67
C ASN A 24 6.60 10.72 1.95
N GLU A 25 7.43 11.77 1.96
CA GLU A 25 6.97 13.14 2.19
C GLU A 25 6.22 13.74 1.00
N GLN A 26 6.31 13.10 -0.17
CA GLN A 26 5.75 13.61 -1.42
C GLN A 26 4.59 12.75 -1.95
N ILE A 27 4.34 11.59 -1.34
CA ILE A 27 3.33 10.63 -1.81
C ILE A 27 2.17 10.51 -0.82
N VAL A 28 1.00 10.17 -1.33
CA VAL A 28 -0.17 9.76 -0.55
C VAL A 28 -0.48 8.31 -0.90
N TYR A 29 -0.51 7.43 0.09
CA TYR A 29 -0.96 6.06 -0.11
C TYR A 29 -2.48 6.02 -0.32
N VAL A 30 -2.92 5.28 -1.32
CA VAL A 30 -4.33 5.15 -1.70
C VAL A 30 -4.67 3.69 -2.03
N GLY A 31 -5.91 3.44 -2.44
CA GLY A 31 -6.33 2.11 -2.90
C GLY A 31 -6.77 1.16 -1.80
N GLY A 32 -7.07 -0.08 -2.20
CA GLY A 32 -7.70 -1.09 -1.35
C GLY A 32 -6.88 -1.46 -0.11
N ARG A 33 -5.55 -1.32 -0.19
CA ARG A 33 -4.66 -1.60 0.95
C ARG A 33 -4.86 -0.61 2.10
N ILE A 34 -5.02 0.68 1.79
CA ILE A 34 -5.24 1.72 2.80
C ILE A 34 -6.66 1.65 3.35
N ILE A 35 -7.64 1.29 2.52
CA ILE A 35 -9.01 1.03 2.99
C ILE A 35 -9.00 -0.07 4.06
N GLY A 36 -8.26 -1.17 3.84
CA GLY A 36 -8.10 -2.24 4.84
C GLY A 36 -7.44 -1.82 6.16
N LEU A 37 -6.73 -0.69 6.21
CA LEU A 37 -6.21 -0.10 7.45
C LEU A 37 -7.21 0.81 8.17
N LEU A 38 -8.12 1.41 7.41
CA LEU A 38 -9.10 2.39 7.91
C LEU A 38 -10.42 1.73 8.33
N ILE A 39 -10.69 0.51 7.86
CA ILE A 39 -11.83 -0.28 8.32
C ILE A 39 -11.58 -0.68 9.77
N THR A 40 -12.32 -0.05 10.69
CA THR A 40 -12.32 -0.35 12.12
C THR A 40 -13.49 -1.22 12.55
N ASP A 41 -14.48 -1.43 11.66
CA ASP A 41 -15.69 -2.18 11.96
C ASP A 41 -15.46 -3.68 11.86
N LEU A 42 -15.79 -4.39 12.94
CA LEU A 42 -15.60 -5.83 13.10
C LEU A 42 -16.52 -6.71 12.23
N ILE A 43 -17.52 -6.11 11.57
CA ILE A 43 -18.60 -6.80 10.85
C ILE A 43 -18.41 -6.74 9.33
N GLU A 44 -17.39 -6.04 8.83
CA GLU A 44 -17.16 -5.96 7.38
C GLU A 44 -16.69 -7.29 6.78
N ASP A 45 -17.15 -7.52 5.54
CA ASP A 45 -16.71 -8.62 4.68
C ASP A 45 -15.17 -8.63 4.52
N ASP A 46 -14.59 -9.82 4.31
CA ASP A 46 -13.14 -10.02 4.16
C ASP A 46 -12.57 -9.04 3.10
N VAL A 47 -11.67 -8.15 3.52
CA VAL A 47 -10.99 -7.22 2.61
C VAL A 47 -10.26 -8.06 1.54
N ARG A 48 -10.67 -7.89 0.28
CA ARG A 48 -10.10 -8.63 -0.85
C ARG A 48 -8.55 -8.56 -0.81
N PRO A 49 -7.84 -9.68 -1.06
CA PRO A 49 -6.39 -9.65 -1.20
C PRO A 49 -5.94 -8.66 -2.28
N THR A 50 -5.03 -7.75 -1.92
CA THR A 50 -4.38 -6.81 -2.83
C THR A 50 -2.92 -7.21 -2.97
N TYR A 51 -2.38 -7.18 -4.19
CA TYR A 51 -1.00 -7.58 -4.49
C TYR A 51 -0.09 -6.38 -4.84
N ASP A 52 -0.65 -5.18 -4.78
CA ASP A 52 -0.07 -3.89 -5.10
C ASP A 52 -0.35 -2.87 -3.99
N ILE A 53 0.43 -1.78 -4.01
CA ILE A 53 0.27 -0.62 -3.14
C ILE A 53 0.14 0.60 -4.04
N ASP A 54 -1.02 1.25 -4.05
CA ASP A 54 -1.22 2.44 -4.86
C ASP A 54 -0.70 3.68 -4.13
N VAL A 55 0.02 4.54 -4.85
CA VAL A 55 0.40 5.86 -4.36
C VAL A 55 0.00 6.93 -5.37
N ALA A 56 -0.43 8.08 -4.86
CA ALA A 56 -0.57 9.30 -5.61
C ALA A 56 0.63 10.20 -5.32
N LEU A 57 1.27 10.71 -6.37
CA LEU A 57 2.36 11.68 -6.29
C LEU A 57 1.96 12.95 -7.04
N ASP A 58 2.22 14.10 -6.43
CA ASP A 58 2.08 15.39 -7.10
C ASP A 58 3.43 15.82 -7.67
N LEU A 59 3.57 15.74 -9.00
CA LEU A 59 4.75 16.22 -9.73
C LEU A 59 4.57 17.67 -10.22
N GLY A 60 3.73 18.45 -9.52
CA GLY A 60 3.45 19.85 -9.81
C GLY A 60 2.36 20.02 -10.86
N ARG A 61 2.68 19.82 -12.15
CA ARG A 61 1.72 20.05 -13.25
C ARG A 61 0.89 18.81 -13.62
N ILE A 62 1.27 17.63 -13.15
CA ILE A 62 0.62 16.37 -13.49
C ILE A 62 0.53 15.51 -12.23
N ARG A 63 -0.69 15.06 -11.91
CA ARG A 63 -0.97 14.10 -10.83
C ARG A 63 -0.98 12.70 -11.42
N TYR A 64 -0.09 11.83 -10.94
CA TYR A 64 -0.07 10.41 -11.32
C TYR A 64 -0.54 9.56 -10.15
N CYS A 65 -1.46 8.63 -10.42
CA CYS A 65 -1.72 7.48 -9.55
C CYS A 65 -0.88 6.32 -10.11
N CYS A 66 0.14 5.92 -9.37
CA CYS A 66 1.06 4.86 -9.78
C CYS A 66 0.84 3.64 -8.88
N PRO A 67 0.49 2.47 -9.45
CA PRO A 67 0.46 1.23 -8.70
C PRO A 67 1.90 0.76 -8.45
N LEU A 68 2.34 0.69 -7.19
CA LEU A 68 3.59 0.01 -6.85
C LEU A 68 3.34 -1.50 -6.78
N LEU A 69 3.92 -2.22 -7.74
CA LEU A 69 3.99 -3.67 -7.71
C LEU A 69 5.13 -4.11 -6.79
N PHE A 70 4.79 -4.60 -5.60
CA PHE A 70 5.75 -5.18 -4.69
C PHE A 70 5.98 -6.66 -5.01
N THR A 71 7.18 -7.02 -5.45
CA THR A 71 7.57 -8.42 -5.72
C THR A 71 8.47 -8.96 -4.60
N GLU A 72 7.90 -9.82 -3.75
CA GLU A 72 8.60 -10.47 -2.64
C GLU A 72 9.87 -11.21 -3.06
N LYS A 73 9.91 -11.77 -4.29
CA LYS A 73 11.05 -12.53 -4.81
C LYS A 73 12.34 -11.72 -4.95
N THR A 74 12.26 -10.39 -5.06
CA THR A 74 13.45 -9.56 -5.30
C THR A 74 13.65 -8.45 -4.26
N GLY A 75 12.66 -8.20 -3.40
CA GLY A 75 12.71 -7.10 -2.43
C GLY A 75 12.89 -5.71 -3.08
N LYS A 76 12.67 -5.59 -4.40
CA LYS A 76 12.80 -4.35 -5.16
C LYS A 76 11.42 -3.78 -5.46
N LEU A 77 11.29 -2.47 -5.26
CA LEU A 77 10.15 -1.69 -5.76
C LEU A 77 10.29 -1.53 -7.28
N ARG A 78 9.16 -1.64 -7.99
CA ARG A 78 9.04 -1.28 -9.40
C ARG A 78 7.92 -0.24 -9.51
N PHE A 79 8.19 0.80 -10.29
CA PHE A 79 7.25 1.84 -10.70
C PHE A 79 6.69 1.48 -12.08
#